data_AF-A0A8S3U6A6-F1
#
_entry.id   AF-A0A8S3U6A6-F1
#
_cell.length_a   1.000
_cell.length_b   1.000
_cell.length_c   1.000
_cell.angle_alpha   90.00
_cell.angle_beta   90.00
_cell.angle_gamma   90.00
#
_symmetry.space_group_name_H-M   'P 1'
#
loop_
_entity.id
_entity.type
_entity.pdbx_description
1 polymer ?
#
loop_
_entity_poly.entity_id
_entity_poly.type
_entity_poly.pdbx_seq_one_letter_code
_entity_poly.pdbx_strand_id
1 'polypeptide(L)'
;MYRIFTKNRNHRYVDILEDIVKTYNKTPHKSLNNIAPQDVNKNNETDLWAYMYLKPRKTTGVTPYKFKINDMVRIPHVDIRKGHHRYNRRFRGNMSLYVILSSNKSLEYFPENVPSKFRSQLGSPLNMNGMWKVALVEANISSSLSMTNALYIHSKICDDSIVDGHRNPLLRRLMMFEPGNWSTVLESPHYVPIKISEIIQQGGKGGVQVGGSLSSGQGSFMVPIESSNNTRKISNPNKVTVNMVSPTEQTIQMAEKQINATKRGVKRKRNLSRNHSSKRRRRVKSFSLPPSQTAIEKVYYQEVRSTSHINGSAPIEFIITGQNGMEFLDLKRSKLYIKVKIVQSDGKMLDATTLKVSPVNLPFYSMFDQVDVTMQGKLITSTTNHYPYKAMIQTLLSYGSGAKTSQLTSLMWSKDTPGYMDDYDVENTSNAGLARRAQFFEKSMSVDMEGPILHDLFQLDRYLINQVAVGVKLYRTRPEFCLMSNETGYEVVIEDIVLKACKVQVNPAVIYGQAEIMKNTNAKYPFTRTEVKLLTIPAGNISYTYDNLFQGLRPNRCCIGFVKSAAASGNFQLNPFNFANFRLTQIGVFVDGVPVGGNVMKLNFNPSSGRTIVPAYNSMFRNN
;
A
#
# COMPACT_ATOMS: atom_id res chain seq x y z
N MET A 1 -15.15 -34.65 19.68
CA MET A 1 -16.51 -34.64 19.06
C MET A 1 -16.65 -35.74 18.04
N TYR A 2 -16.21 -35.57 16.78
CA TYR A 2 -16.41 -36.59 15.71
C TYR A 2 -16.02 -38.01 16.13
N ARG A 3 -14.78 -38.22 16.61
CA ARG A 3 -14.29 -39.54 17.08
C ARG A 3 -15.10 -40.18 18.22
N ILE A 4 -15.75 -39.36 19.08
CA ILE A 4 -16.54 -39.86 20.22
C ILE A 4 -17.93 -40.29 19.73
N PHE A 5 -18.55 -39.50 18.85
CA PHE A 5 -19.82 -39.86 18.20
C PHE A 5 -19.69 -41.14 17.37
N THR A 6 -18.55 -41.34 16.69
CA THR A 6 -18.29 -42.58 15.94
C THR A 6 -18.14 -43.80 16.86
N LYS A 7 -17.54 -43.63 18.05
CA LYS A 7 -17.30 -44.73 19.00
C LYS A 7 -18.57 -45.13 19.75
N ASN A 8 -19.36 -44.16 20.19
CA ASN A 8 -20.54 -44.40 21.05
C ASN A 8 -21.85 -44.55 20.26
N ARG A 9 -21.83 -44.37 18.92
CA ARG A 9 -22.99 -44.47 18.00
C ARG A 9 -24.22 -43.65 18.44
N ASN A 10 -24.04 -42.62 19.26
CA ASN A 10 -25.08 -41.67 19.63
C ASN A 10 -24.74 -40.30 19.03
N HIS A 11 -25.71 -39.69 18.33
CA HIS A 11 -25.56 -38.41 17.63
C HIS A 11 -26.20 -37.23 18.40
N ARG A 12 -26.83 -37.48 19.56
CA ARG A 12 -27.28 -36.43 20.47
C ARG A 12 -26.11 -35.97 21.33
N TYR A 13 -25.73 -34.70 21.16
CA TYR A 13 -24.58 -34.11 21.87
C TYR A 13 -24.88 -33.82 23.36
N VAL A 14 -26.16 -33.72 23.73
CA VAL A 14 -26.60 -33.39 25.09
C VAL A 14 -26.25 -34.52 26.06
N ASP A 15 -26.46 -35.77 25.64
CA ASP A 15 -26.27 -36.97 26.47
C ASP A 15 -24.79 -37.23 26.81
N ILE A 16 -23.85 -36.63 26.07
CA ILE A 16 -22.40 -36.80 26.29
C ILE A 16 -21.71 -35.51 26.75
N LEU A 17 -22.48 -34.43 26.95
CA LEU A 17 -21.91 -33.11 27.23
C LEU A 17 -21.21 -33.11 28.59
N GLU A 18 -21.83 -33.72 29.60
CA GLU A 18 -21.22 -33.86 30.93
C GLU A 18 -19.91 -34.64 30.90
N ASP A 19 -19.86 -35.74 30.15
CA ASP A 19 -18.65 -36.57 30.03
C ASP A 19 -17.53 -35.81 29.30
N ILE A 20 -17.86 -35.02 28.28
CA ILE A 20 -16.90 -34.18 27.58
C ILE A 20 -16.34 -33.11 28.53
N VAL A 21 -17.20 -32.44 29.30
CA VAL A 21 -16.78 -31.39 30.25
C VAL A 21 -15.94 -32.00 31.37
N LYS A 22 -16.35 -33.13 31.95
CA LYS A 22 -15.58 -33.86 32.96
C LYS A 22 -14.22 -34.30 32.42
N THR A 23 -14.16 -34.84 31.21
CA THR A 23 -12.90 -35.27 30.58
C THR A 23 -12.01 -34.07 30.28
N TYR A 24 -12.56 -32.98 29.75
CA TYR A 24 -11.80 -31.77 29.45
C TYR A 24 -11.17 -31.16 30.70
N ASN A 25 -11.95 -31.06 31.78
CA ASN A 25 -11.51 -30.46 33.04
C ASN A 25 -10.50 -31.33 33.80
N LYS A 26 -10.52 -32.65 33.59
CA LYS A 26 -9.55 -33.62 34.17
C LYS A 26 -8.30 -33.85 33.33
N THR A 27 -8.33 -33.49 32.04
CA THR A 27 -7.19 -33.72 31.15
C THR A 27 -6.19 -32.58 31.29
N PRO A 28 -4.88 -32.83 31.44
CA PRO A 28 -3.86 -31.79 31.42
C PRO A 28 -3.76 -31.07 30.07
N HIS A 29 -3.74 -29.73 30.06
CA HIS A 29 -3.62 -28.95 28.83
C HIS A 29 -2.24 -28.30 28.72
N LYS A 30 -1.62 -28.41 27.55
CA LYS A 30 -0.32 -27.75 27.26
C LYS A 30 -0.37 -26.23 27.40
N SER A 31 -1.53 -25.62 27.14
CA SER A 31 -1.74 -24.18 27.32
C SER A 31 -1.73 -23.75 28.78
N LEU A 32 -2.01 -24.68 29.71
CA LEU A 32 -2.01 -24.49 31.15
C LEU A 32 -0.78 -25.16 31.80
N ASN A 33 0.35 -25.19 31.08
CA ASN A 33 1.59 -25.82 31.53
C ASN A 33 1.44 -27.30 31.96
N ASN A 34 0.60 -28.07 31.26
CA ASN A 34 0.26 -29.46 31.59
C ASN A 34 -0.43 -29.63 32.96
N ILE A 35 -1.20 -28.64 33.40
CA ILE A 35 -2.13 -28.76 34.53
C ILE A 35 -3.55 -28.97 33.97
N ALA A 36 -4.38 -29.75 34.66
CA ALA A 36 -5.77 -29.92 34.29
C ALA A 36 -6.60 -28.73 34.82
N PRO A 37 -7.62 -28.25 34.08
CA PRO A 37 -8.39 -27.07 34.46
C PRO A 37 -9.00 -27.14 35.87
N GLN A 38 -9.38 -28.34 36.34
CA GLN A 38 -9.92 -28.52 37.69
C GLN A 38 -8.89 -28.30 38.81
N ASP A 39 -7.59 -28.44 38.51
CA ASP A 39 -6.50 -28.36 39.48
C ASP A 39 -5.92 -26.93 39.57
N VAL A 40 -6.52 -25.97 38.87
CA VAL A 40 -6.15 -24.54 38.94
C VAL A 40 -6.83 -23.90 40.15
N ASN A 41 -6.04 -23.37 41.08
CA ASN A 41 -6.49 -22.72 42.30
C ASN A 41 -5.76 -21.37 42.50
N LYS A 42 -6.21 -20.55 43.45
CA LYS A 42 -5.65 -19.20 43.66
C LYS A 42 -4.15 -19.18 43.96
N ASN A 43 -3.59 -20.28 44.45
CA ASN A 43 -2.18 -20.37 44.81
C ASN A 43 -1.28 -20.62 43.59
N ASN A 44 -1.77 -21.35 42.58
CA ASN A 44 -1.03 -21.64 41.34
C ASN A 44 -1.42 -20.73 40.16
N GLU A 45 -2.48 -19.94 40.31
CA GLU A 45 -3.00 -19.03 39.28
C GLU A 45 -1.96 -18.00 38.83
N THR A 46 -1.19 -17.44 39.76
CA THR A 46 -0.18 -16.40 39.45
C THR A 46 0.94 -16.94 38.57
N ASP A 47 1.43 -18.15 38.85
CA ASP A 47 2.47 -18.82 38.06
C ASP A 47 1.93 -19.26 36.69
N LEU A 48 0.67 -19.68 36.64
CA LEU A 48 -0.01 -20.03 35.39
C LEU A 48 -0.20 -18.80 34.50
N TRP A 49 -0.60 -17.67 35.08
CA TRP A 49 -0.69 -16.39 34.38
C TRP A 49 0.68 -15.94 33.87
N ALA A 50 1.73 -16.06 34.68
CA ALA A 50 3.09 -15.80 34.24
C ALA A 50 3.50 -16.71 33.07
N TYR A 51 3.16 -18.01 33.10
CA TYR A 51 3.43 -18.91 31.98
C TYR A 51 2.66 -18.55 30.70
N MET A 52 1.36 -18.23 30.81
CA MET A 52 0.49 -17.93 29.68
C MET A 52 0.85 -16.60 29.00
N TYR A 53 1.25 -15.59 29.78
CA TYR A 53 1.43 -14.23 29.28
C TYR A 53 2.90 -13.79 29.18
N LEU A 54 3.81 -14.30 30.01
CA LEU A 54 5.21 -13.86 30.05
C LEU A 54 6.20 -14.83 29.36
N LYS A 55 5.75 -15.98 28.84
CA LYS A 55 6.55 -17.03 28.15
C LYS A 55 8.05 -17.03 28.54
N PRO A 56 8.48 -17.82 29.54
CA PRO A 56 9.90 -17.94 29.85
C PRO A 56 10.66 -18.44 28.61
N ARG A 57 11.84 -17.85 28.35
CA ARG A 57 12.79 -18.38 27.37
C ARG A 57 13.01 -19.86 27.69
N LYS A 58 12.81 -20.74 26.72
CA LYS A 58 13.26 -22.14 26.84
C LYS A 58 14.76 -22.11 27.14
N THR A 59 15.17 -22.43 28.35
CA THR A 59 16.52 -22.91 28.60
C THR A 59 16.64 -24.20 27.81
N THR A 60 17.45 -24.18 26.74
CA THR A 60 17.86 -25.40 26.06
C THR A 60 18.70 -26.18 27.06
N GLY A 61 18.07 -27.09 27.81
CA GLY A 61 18.80 -28.11 28.54
C GLY A 61 19.67 -28.87 27.54
N VAL A 62 20.97 -28.95 27.84
CA VAL A 62 21.92 -29.73 27.05
C VAL A 62 21.45 -31.19 27.09
N THR A 63 21.01 -31.73 25.94
CA THR A 63 20.79 -33.17 25.82
C THR A 63 22.16 -33.86 25.82
N PRO A 64 22.43 -34.81 26.72
CA PRO A 64 23.72 -35.48 26.76
C PRO A 64 23.97 -36.24 25.45
N TYR A 65 25.21 -36.17 24.95
CA TYR A 65 25.61 -36.89 23.74
C TYR A 65 25.44 -38.39 23.94
N LYS A 66 24.87 -39.06 22.94
CA LYS A 66 24.56 -40.50 23.00
C LYS A 66 25.82 -41.39 23.03
N PHE A 67 26.95 -40.87 22.54
CA PHE A 67 28.23 -41.57 22.49
C PHE A 67 29.25 -40.87 23.39
N LYS A 68 30.09 -41.66 24.04
CA LYS A 68 31.17 -41.17 24.90
C LYS A 68 32.49 -41.18 24.13
N ILE A 69 33.46 -40.44 24.65
CA ILE A 69 34.84 -40.45 24.13
C ILE A 69 35.37 -41.89 24.28
N ASN A 70 35.89 -42.46 23.19
CA ASN A 70 36.35 -43.86 23.01
C ASN A 70 35.31 -44.92 22.57
N ASP A 71 34.08 -44.53 22.22
CA ASP A 71 33.15 -45.47 21.56
C ASP A 71 33.59 -45.77 20.11
N MET A 72 33.69 -47.05 19.76
CA MET A 72 34.00 -47.51 18.40
C MET A 72 32.75 -47.50 17.53
N VAL A 73 32.76 -46.71 16.45
CA VAL A 73 31.65 -46.57 15.50
C VAL A 73 32.07 -47.00 14.09
N ARG A 74 31.26 -47.85 13.45
CA ARG A 74 31.52 -48.40 12.12
C ARG A 74 31.08 -47.42 11.04
N ILE A 75 32.01 -47.02 10.16
CA ILE A 75 31.73 -46.14 9.02
C ILE A 75 31.78 -47.00 7.73
N PRO A 76 30.70 -47.10 6.94
CA PRO A 76 30.73 -47.84 5.68
C PRO A 76 31.53 -47.10 4.60
N HIS A 77 32.31 -47.89 3.85
CA HIS A 77 33.20 -47.49 2.77
C HIS A 77 32.43 -47.35 1.44
N VAL A 78 32.96 -46.51 0.53
CA VAL A 78 32.56 -46.24 -0.87
C VAL A 78 31.52 -45.10 -1.02
N ASP A 79 31.73 -44.00 -1.76
CA ASP A 79 32.61 -43.75 -2.90
C ASP A 79 33.12 -42.29 -2.98
N ILE A 80 34.38 -42.14 -3.36
CA ILE A 80 35.08 -40.85 -3.55
C ILE A 80 35.08 -40.51 -5.03
N ARG A 81 34.46 -39.40 -5.45
CA ARG A 81 34.89 -38.68 -6.66
C ARG A 81 34.94 -37.17 -6.48
N LYS A 82 36.20 -36.71 -6.54
CA LYS A 82 36.75 -35.40 -6.95
C LYS A 82 36.38 -34.15 -6.14
N GLY A 83 37.34 -33.72 -5.33
CA GLY A 83 37.46 -32.35 -4.85
C GLY A 83 38.56 -32.26 -3.80
N HIS A 84 39.75 -31.83 -4.22
CA HIS A 84 40.93 -31.68 -3.38
C HIS A 84 40.66 -30.95 -2.06
N HIS A 85 41.41 -31.39 -1.04
CA HIS A 85 41.48 -30.86 0.30
C HIS A 85 41.46 -29.33 0.38
N ARG A 86 40.52 -28.83 1.17
CA ARG A 86 40.73 -27.86 2.27
C ARG A 86 39.41 -27.76 3.03
N TYR A 87 39.32 -28.45 4.16
CA TYR A 87 38.24 -28.24 5.13
C TYR A 87 38.41 -26.86 5.79
N ASN A 88 38.15 -25.79 5.03
CA ASN A 88 37.52 -24.61 5.60
C ASN A 88 36.10 -25.03 5.92
N ARG A 89 35.87 -25.52 7.14
CA ARG A 89 34.51 -25.62 7.68
C ARG A 89 33.97 -24.20 7.74
N ARG A 90 33.29 -23.81 6.67
CA ARG A 90 32.43 -22.63 6.59
C ARG A 90 31.38 -22.78 7.68
N PHE A 91 31.66 -22.25 8.86
CA PHE A 91 30.63 -21.87 9.81
C PHE A 91 29.80 -20.75 9.15
N ARG A 92 28.74 -21.14 8.43
CA ARG A 92 27.69 -20.22 7.98
C ARG A 92 26.75 -19.93 9.15
N GLY A 93 27.29 -19.22 10.13
CA GLY A 93 26.57 -18.58 11.23
C GLY A 93 27.08 -17.14 11.37
N ASN A 94 26.27 -16.25 11.95
CA ASN A 94 26.67 -14.86 12.27
C ASN A 94 28.13 -14.82 12.74
N MET A 95 29.02 -14.15 12.02
CA MET A 95 30.36 -13.89 12.55
C MET A 95 30.22 -12.68 13.47
N SER A 96 29.90 -12.96 14.73
CA SER A 96 29.96 -12.00 15.83
C SER A 96 31.30 -12.16 16.53
N LEU A 97 32.08 -11.10 16.55
CA LEU A 97 33.38 -11.04 17.19
C LEU A 97 33.31 -10.05 18.35
N TYR A 98 33.56 -10.55 19.56
CA TYR A 98 33.73 -9.71 20.74
C TYR A 98 35.22 -9.37 20.91
N VAL A 99 35.53 -8.08 20.90
CA VAL A 99 36.87 -7.57 21.10
C VAL A 99 36.90 -6.83 22.43
N ILE A 100 37.79 -7.28 23.31
CA ILE A 100 38.04 -6.65 24.61
C ILE A 100 39.25 -5.73 24.47
N LEU A 101 39.02 -4.44 24.68
CA LEU A 101 40.01 -3.39 24.62
C LEU A 101 40.27 -2.88 26.04
N SER A 102 41.52 -2.75 26.43
CA SER A 102 41.92 -2.25 27.75
C SER A 102 43.12 -1.35 27.63
N SER A 103 43.16 -0.29 28.44
CA SER A 103 44.23 0.70 28.43
C SER A 103 45.62 0.10 28.69
N ASN A 104 45.70 -0.99 29.46
CA ASN A 104 46.99 -1.54 29.92
C ASN A 104 47.49 -2.73 29.08
N LYS A 105 46.65 -3.29 28.19
CA LYS A 105 46.94 -4.58 27.51
C LYS A 105 48.01 -4.48 26.42
N SER A 106 48.41 -3.27 26.00
CA SER A 106 49.36 -3.06 24.90
C SER A 106 50.35 -1.93 25.19
N LEU A 107 50.70 -1.71 26.46
CA LEU A 107 51.65 -0.67 26.87
C LEU A 107 53.05 -0.88 26.26
N GLU A 108 53.44 -2.13 26.02
CA GLU A 108 54.72 -2.47 25.35
C GLU A 108 54.80 -1.95 23.91
N TYR A 109 53.67 -1.92 23.20
CA TYR A 109 53.59 -1.46 21.80
C TYR A 109 53.16 0.00 21.69
N PHE A 110 52.38 0.48 22.68
CA PHE A 110 51.84 1.84 22.74
C PHE A 110 52.10 2.44 24.13
N PRO A 111 53.33 2.88 24.41
CA PRO A 111 53.70 3.44 25.72
C PRO A 111 52.98 4.75 26.05
N GLU A 112 52.44 5.44 25.03
CA GLU A 112 51.62 6.66 25.12
C GLU A 112 50.18 6.41 25.62
N ASN A 113 49.78 5.14 25.86
CA ASN A 113 48.42 4.82 26.28
C ASN A 113 48.07 5.42 27.64
N VAL A 114 46.93 6.11 27.71
CA VAL A 114 46.32 6.63 28.94
C VAL A 114 44.89 6.13 29.09
N PRO A 115 44.30 6.07 30.31
CA PRO A 115 42.94 5.55 30.51
C PRO A 115 41.83 6.22 29.68
N SER A 116 42.02 7.49 29.28
CA SER A 116 41.13 8.29 28.43
C SER A 116 41.39 8.13 26.93
N LYS A 117 42.59 7.66 26.54
CA LYS A 117 43.02 7.56 25.16
C LYS A 117 44.04 6.44 25.03
N PHE A 118 43.61 5.33 24.46
CA PHE A 118 44.45 4.16 24.31
C PHE A 118 44.18 3.40 23.03
N ARG A 119 45.18 2.60 22.63
CA ARG A 119 45.15 1.67 21.51
C ARG A 119 45.49 0.27 22.03
N SER A 120 44.82 -0.75 21.50
CA SER A 120 45.17 -2.14 21.81
C SER A 120 45.60 -2.85 20.55
N GLN A 121 46.70 -3.59 20.64
CA GLN A 121 47.12 -4.52 19.59
C GLN A 121 46.27 -5.79 19.70
N LEU A 122 45.72 -6.23 18.57
CA LEU A 122 44.99 -7.49 18.49
C LEU A 122 45.98 -8.64 18.29
N GLY A 123 45.76 -9.76 18.98
CA GLY A 123 46.62 -10.95 18.86
C GLY A 123 46.52 -11.69 17.52
N SER A 124 45.55 -11.34 16.67
CA SER A 124 45.41 -11.89 15.31
C SER A 124 44.72 -10.88 14.39
N PRO A 125 45.12 -10.80 13.10
CA PRO A 125 44.45 -9.94 12.13
C PRO A 125 43.01 -10.40 11.90
N LEU A 126 42.07 -9.45 11.87
CA LEU A 126 40.66 -9.71 11.60
C LEU A 126 40.38 -9.62 10.11
N ASN A 127 39.80 -10.66 9.52
CA ASN A 127 39.37 -10.59 8.12
C ASN A 127 38.00 -9.90 8.03
N MET A 128 38.03 -8.60 7.75
CA MET A 128 36.85 -7.72 7.73
C MET A 128 36.28 -7.54 6.31
N ASN A 129 36.32 -8.57 5.46
CA ASN A 129 35.70 -8.51 4.14
C ASN A 129 34.17 -8.36 4.25
N GLY A 130 33.61 -7.40 3.51
CA GLY A 130 32.16 -7.12 3.46
C GLY A 130 31.74 -5.95 4.35
N MET A 131 30.43 -5.75 4.49
CA MET A 131 29.91 -4.71 5.40
C MET A 131 29.97 -5.22 6.83
N TRP A 132 30.57 -4.45 7.73
CA TRP A 132 30.62 -4.76 9.15
C TRP A 132 30.01 -3.63 9.96
N LYS A 133 29.38 -4.00 11.08
CA LYS A 133 28.91 -3.03 12.07
C LYS A 133 29.55 -3.29 13.42
N VAL A 134 29.77 -2.23 14.17
CA VAL A 134 30.42 -2.24 15.47
C VAL A 134 29.50 -1.62 16.52
N ALA A 135 29.42 -2.23 17.69
CA ALA A 135 28.65 -1.71 18.82
C ALA A 135 29.42 -1.85 20.12
N LEU A 136 29.30 -0.84 20.99
CA LEU A 136 29.69 -0.94 22.38
C LEU A 136 28.72 -1.87 23.13
N VAL A 137 29.24 -2.92 23.78
CA VAL A 137 28.43 -3.89 24.54
C VAL A 137 28.67 -3.78 26.03
N GLU A 138 29.92 -3.58 26.45
CA GLU A 138 30.24 -3.41 27.86
C GLU A 138 31.25 -2.29 28.02
N ALA A 139 31.08 -1.50 29.08
CA ALA A 139 32.04 -0.50 29.48
C ALA A 139 32.30 -0.63 30.99
N ASN A 140 33.58 -0.72 31.35
CA ASN A 140 34.08 -0.64 32.71
C ASN A 140 35.01 0.57 32.80
N ILE A 141 34.52 1.62 33.44
CA ILE A 141 35.14 2.94 33.47
C ILE A 141 35.28 3.38 34.92
N SER A 142 36.51 3.53 35.39
CA SER A 142 36.76 4.15 36.69
C SER A 142 36.78 5.66 36.50
N SER A 143 35.77 6.36 37.02
CA SER A 143 35.72 7.83 36.99
C SER A 143 35.67 8.39 38.39
N SER A 144 36.60 9.30 38.70
CA SER A 144 36.59 10.12 39.91
C SER A 144 35.92 11.48 39.69
N LEU A 145 35.30 11.72 38.52
CA LEU A 145 34.76 13.02 38.13
C LEU A 145 33.33 13.23 38.66
N SER A 146 33.15 14.30 39.43
CA SER A 146 31.85 14.88 39.73
C SER A 146 31.37 15.76 38.57
N MET A 147 30.23 15.39 38.00
CA MET A 147 29.31 16.13 37.12
C MET A 147 29.84 16.77 35.82
N THR A 148 29.43 16.20 34.68
CA THR A 148 28.58 16.84 33.65
C THR A 148 27.96 15.75 32.73
N ASN A 149 26.80 16.06 32.14
CA ASN A 149 25.67 15.15 31.86
C ASN A 149 25.80 14.01 30.81
N ALA A 150 26.96 13.74 30.20
CA ALA A 150 27.10 12.59 29.30
C ALA A 150 28.57 12.25 29.01
N LEU A 151 28.91 10.97 29.02
CA LEU A 151 30.17 10.44 28.54
C LEU A 151 30.04 10.03 27.07
N TYR A 152 30.93 10.54 26.22
CA TYR A 152 30.98 10.21 24.80
C TYR A 152 32.16 9.29 24.52
N ILE A 153 31.88 8.11 23.94
CA ILE A 153 32.90 7.14 23.55
C ILE A 153 33.05 7.22 22.04
N HIS A 154 34.24 7.63 21.58
CA HIS A 154 34.58 7.72 20.16
C HIS A 154 35.49 6.57 19.75
N SER A 155 35.36 6.13 18.49
CA SER A 155 36.21 5.08 17.94
C SER A 155 36.47 5.31 16.46
N LYS A 156 37.72 5.46 16.03
CA LYS A 156 38.02 5.78 14.61
C LYS A 156 37.62 4.70 13.60
N ILE A 157 37.21 3.53 14.07
CA ILE A 157 36.70 2.46 13.21
C ILE A 157 35.24 2.67 12.80
N CYS A 158 34.47 3.52 13.47
CA CYS A 158 33.06 3.76 13.14
C CYS A 158 32.86 5.03 12.31
N ASP A 159 31.73 5.11 11.62
CA ASP A 159 31.39 6.28 10.80
C ASP A 159 31.23 7.57 11.63
N ASP A 160 31.41 8.73 10.98
CA ASP A 160 31.32 10.01 11.68
C ASP A 160 29.88 10.35 12.01
N SER A 161 29.66 10.86 13.22
CA SER A 161 28.38 11.40 13.68
C SER A 161 28.57 12.86 14.07
N ILE A 162 27.50 13.64 13.97
CA ILE A 162 27.54 15.05 14.39
C ILE A 162 27.24 15.11 15.89
N VAL A 163 28.24 15.55 16.68
CA VAL A 163 28.13 15.76 18.13
C VAL A 163 28.55 17.19 18.40
N ASP A 164 27.66 17.98 19.03
CA ASP A 164 27.90 19.39 19.36
C ASP A 164 28.38 20.25 18.18
N GLY A 165 27.83 19.99 16.98
CA GLY A 165 28.17 20.73 15.75
C GLY A 165 29.45 20.27 15.03
N HIS A 166 30.20 19.33 15.61
CA HIS A 166 31.42 18.78 15.02
C HIS A 166 31.20 17.33 14.54
N ARG A 167 31.84 16.94 13.44
CA ARG A 167 31.87 15.55 12.97
C ARG A 167 32.90 14.76 13.77
N ASN A 168 32.43 13.87 14.64
CA ASN A 168 33.25 13.00 15.47
C ASN A 168 32.83 11.53 15.29
N PRO A 169 33.74 10.55 15.27
CA PRO A 169 33.41 9.13 15.11
C PRO A 169 32.84 8.56 16.42
N LEU A 170 31.60 8.93 16.72
CA LEU A 170 30.92 8.57 17.97
C LEU A 170 30.40 7.13 17.90
N LEU A 171 30.85 6.30 18.84
CA LEU A 171 30.38 4.93 19.01
C LEU A 171 29.16 4.86 19.92
N ARG A 172 29.16 5.63 21.02
CA ARG A 172 28.04 5.67 21.98
C ARG A 172 28.11 6.92 22.86
N ARG A 173 26.95 7.50 23.17
CA ARG A 173 26.75 8.42 24.30
C ARG A 173 26.19 7.65 25.50
N LEU A 174 26.75 7.90 26.67
CA LEU A 174 26.45 7.24 27.94
C LEU A 174 26.05 8.29 28.98
N MET A 175 24.88 8.14 29.60
CA MET A 175 24.45 9.02 30.69
C MET A 175 24.98 8.47 32.01
N MET A 176 25.75 9.27 32.76
CA MET A 176 26.26 8.88 34.08
C MET A 176 25.38 9.50 35.15
N PHE A 177 24.82 8.66 36.03
CA PHE A 177 23.89 9.10 37.07
C PHE A 177 24.57 9.31 38.44
N GLU A 178 25.71 8.63 38.70
CA GLU A 178 26.44 8.73 39.98
C GLU A 178 27.97 8.62 39.76
N PRO A 179 28.82 9.29 40.57
CA PRO A 179 30.27 9.13 40.55
C PRO A 179 30.71 7.77 41.14
N GLY A 180 31.67 7.09 40.50
CA GLY A 180 32.21 5.81 40.98
C GLY A 180 32.78 4.92 39.87
N ASN A 181 33.18 3.69 40.24
CA ASN A 181 33.55 2.65 39.29
C ASN A 181 32.30 2.19 38.53
N TRP A 182 32.22 2.54 37.25
CA TRP A 182 31.05 2.29 36.43
C TRP A 182 31.25 1.04 35.58
N SER A 183 30.53 -0.04 35.90
CA SER A 183 30.47 -1.25 35.09
C SER A 183 29.06 -1.42 34.57
N THR A 184 28.87 -1.30 33.25
CA THR A 184 27.55 -1.44 32.62
C THR A 184 27.63 -2.35 31.40
N VAL A 185 26.70 -3.30 31.34
CA VAL A 185 26.37 -4.09 30.15
C VAL A 185 25.22 -3.39 29.43
N LEU A 186 25.41 -3.06 28.16
CA LEU A 186 24.41 -2.37 27.34
C LEU A 186 23.47 -3.41 26.72
N GLU A 187 22.31 -3.60 27.35
CA GLU A 187 21.29 -4.58 26.92
C GLU A 187 20.78 -4.34 25.48
N SER A 188 20.87 -3.11 25.00
CA SER A 188 20.56 -2.72 23.63
C SER A 188 21.79 -2.10 22.94
N PRO A 189 22.65 -2.90 22.30
CA PRO A 189 23.83 -2.41 21.58
C PRO A 189 23.43 -1.62 20.30
N HIS A 190 23.93 -0.40 20.18
CA HIS A 190 23.74 0.44 19.00
C HIS A 190 24.86 0.17 18.00
N TYR A 191 24.51 -0.36 16.82
CA TYR A 191 25.46 -0.78 15.80
C TYR A 191 25.69 0.32 14.77
N VAL A 192 26.94 0.79 14.69
CA VAL A 192 27.42 1.80 13.73
C VAL A 192 28.22 1.11 12.61
N PRO A 193 28.11 1.51 11.34
CA PRO A 193 28.93 0.95 10.26
C PRO A 193 30.43 1.18 10.50
N ILE A 194 31.27 0.23 10.07
CA ILE A 194 32.73 0.36 10.12
C ILE A 194 33.24 1.07 8.86
N LYS A 195 34.08 2.10 9.05
CA LYS A 195 34.83 2.76 7.96
C LYS A 195 36.05 1.90 7.59
N ILE A 196 35.99 1.24 6.43
CA ILE A 196 37.06 0.35 5.96
C ILE A 196 38.30 1.15 5.47
N SER A 197 38.10 2.38 5.01
CA SER A 197 39.14 3.23 4.41
C SER A 197 40.22 3.74 5.37
N GLU A 198 40.00 3.67 6.69
CA GLU A 198 40.94 4.17 7.71
C GLU A 198 41.67 3.04 8.46
N ILE A 199 41.47 1.78 8.06
CA ILE A 199 42.15 0.63 8.66
C ILE A 199 43.56 0.51 8.04
N ILE A 200 44.51 1.24 8.62
CA ILE A 200 45.92 1.19 8.21
C ILE A 200 46.52 -0.16 8.62
N GLN A 201 46.85 -1.01 7.64
CA GLN A 201 47.85 -2.06 7.83
C GLN A 201 49.22 -1.39 7.88
N GLN A 202 49.87 -1.36 9.05
CA GLN A 202 51.26 -0.94 9.10
C GLN A 202 52.14 -2.04 8.52
N GLY A 203 52.48 -1.91 7.24
CA GLY A 203 53.64 -2.57 6.64
C GLY A 203 54.91 -1.90 7.13
N GLY A 204 55.91 -2.69 7.51
CA GLY A 204 57.25 -2.19 7.79
C GLY A 204 57.87 -1.56 6.54
N LYS A 205 58.51 -0.39 6.74
CA LYS A 205 59.44 0.33 5.85
C LYS A 205 59.16 0.31 4.33
N GLY A 206 58.64 1.44 3.84
CA GLY A 206 58.96 1.98 2.51
C GLY A 206 57.86 1.85 1.43
N GLY A 207 57.48 2.99 0.84
CA GLY A 207 56.81 3.06 -0.46
C GLY A 207 55.29 3.23 -0.44
N VAL A 208 54.82 4.40 -0.86
CA VAL A 208 53.42 4.65 -1.25
C VAL A 208 53.18 4.04 -2.64
N GLN A 209 52.15 3.22 -2.80
CA GLN A 209 51.61 2.91 -4.12
C GLN A 209 50.08 2.71 -4.09
N VAL A 210 49.40 3.40 -5.00
CA VAL A 210 47.95 3.38 -5.23
C VAL A 210 47.68 2.42 -6.39
N GLY A 211 46.86 1.38 -6.17
CA GLY A 211 46.27 0.58 -7.26
C GLY A 211 46.21 -0.93 -7.04
N GLY A 212 44.99 -1.49 -7.13
CA GLY A 212 44.63 -2.84 -7.60
C GLY A 212 45.47 -4.08 -7.25
N SER A 213 44.85 -4.96 -6.45
CA SER A 213 45.03 -6.43 -6.34
C SER A 213 46.27 -7.06 -5.64
N LEU A 214 45.92 -7.92 -4.66
CA LEU A 214 46.62 -9.08 -4.06
C LEU A 214 48.01 -8.90 -3.40
N SER A 215 48.12 -9.25 -2.11
CA SER A 215 49.00 -10.33 -1.63
C SER A 215 48.96 -10.48 -0.11
N SER A 216 49.28 -11.69 0.35
CA SER A 216 49.40 -12.11 1.73
C SER A 216 50.59 -11.44 2.43
N GLY A 217 50.33 -10.67 3.49
CA GLY A 217 51.33 -10.13 4.38
C GLY A 217 50.73 -9.84 5.75
N GLN A 218 51.43 -10.20 6.82
CA GLN A 218 50.99 -10.01 8.21
C GLN A 218 50.73 -8.51 8.49
N GLY A 219 49.46 -8.16 8.70
CA GLY A 219 49.04 -6.79 9.00
C GLY A 219 48.60 -6.64 10.46
N SER A 220 49.24 -5.75 11.20
CA SER A 220 48.82 -5.31 12.53
C SER A 220 47.56 -4.43 12.41
N PHE A 221 46.62 -4.59 13.34
CA PHE A 221 45.37 -3.81 13.44
C PHE A 221 45.52 -2.73 14.52
N MET A 222 45.18 -1.47 14.18
CA MET A 222 45.15 -0.33 15.11
C MET A 222 43.69 0.10 15.34
N VAL A 223 43.27 0.21 16.60
CA VAL A 223 41.98 0.82 16.99
C VAL A 223 42.26 2.00 17.92
N PRO A 224 42.15 3.26 17.45
CA PRO A 224 42.22 4.44 18.32
C PRO A 224 40.86 4.70 18.98
N ILE A 225 40.86 4.76 20.31
CA ILE A 225 39.75 5.27 21.12
C ILE A 225 40.22 6.60 21.72
N GLU A 226 39.49 7.69 21.46
CA GLU A 226 39.75 9.03 22.01
C GLU A 226 38.54 9.46 22.86
N SER A 227 38.71 9.67 24.17
CA SER A 227 37.73 10.39 24.99
C SER A 227 38.12 11.86 25.10
N SER A 228 37.20 12.78 24.83
CA SER A 228 37.44 14.21 25.01
C SER A 228 37.34 14.59 26.50
N ASN A 229 38.33 15.40 26.91
CA ASN A 229 38.44 16.23 28.12
C ASN A 229 39.09 15.66 29.39
N ASN A 230 40.24 16.28 29.66
CA ASN A 230 41.03 16.46 30.87
C ASN A 230 41.96 15.38 31.41
N THR A 231 43.20 15.84 31.54
CA THR A 231 44.43 15.22 32.00
C THR A 231 44.45 15.10 33.52
N ARG A 232 44.43 13.86 34.05
CA ARG A 232 45.08 13.47 35.32
C ARG A 232 45.06 11.94 35.46
N LYS A 233 46.13 11.40 36.05
CA LYS A 233 46.37 9.95 36.23
C LYS A 233 45.24 9.31 37.04
N ILE A 234 44.56 8.33 36.45
CA ILE A 234 43.59 7.46 37.13
C ILE A 234 44.28 6.11 37.37
N SER A 235 44.14 5.59 38.59
CA SER A 235 44.84 4.42 39.12
C SER A 235 44.25 3.07 38.68
N ASN A 236 43.11 3.04 37.98
CA ASN A 236 42.46 1.80 37.51
C ASN A 236 42.31 1.78 35.97
N PRO A 237 42.56 0.62 35.31
CA PRO A 237 42.46 0.53 33.86
C PRO A 237 41.01 0.52 33.38
N ASN A 238 40.70 1.39 32.40
CA ASN A 238 39.42 1.34 31.69
C ASN A 238 39.41 0.14 30.73
N LYS A 239 38.28 -0.56 30.68
CA LYS A 239 38.06 -1.74 29.83
C LYS A 239 36.74 -1.61 29.09
N VAL A 240 36.78 -1.84 27.79
CA VAL A 240 35.63 -1.72 26.90
C VAL A 240 35.51 -2.98 26.06
N THR A 241 34.31 -3.56 26.01
CA THR A 241 33.98 -4.70 25.16
C THR A 241 33.12 -4.22 23.99
N VAL A 242 33.62 -4.48 22.78
CA VAL A 242 32.97 -4.11 21.52
C VAL A 242 32.56 -5.37 20.77
N ASN A 243 31.35 -5.41 20.23
CA ASN A 243 30.89 -6.48 19.36
C ASN A 243 30.87 -6.01 17.91
N MET A 244 31.60 -6.73 17.05
CA MET A 244 31.60 -6.54 15.62
C MET A 244 30.80 -7.67 14.98
N VAL A 245 29.80 -7.31 14.17
CA VAL A 245 28.91 -8.29 13.56
C VAL A 245 28.90 -8.09 12.06
N SER A 246 29.17 -9.16 11.32
CA SER A 246 28.86 -9.21 9.89
C SER A 246 27.37 -9.51 9.72
N PRO A 247 26.66 -8.79 8.83
CA PRO A 247 25.29 -9.14 8.48
C PRO A 247 25.28 -10.56 7.90
N THR A 248 24.38 -11.39 8.42
CA THR A 248 24.26 -12.77 8.01
C THR A 248 23.72 -12.88 6.59
N GLU A 249 24.14 -13.94 5.88
CA GLU A 249 23.36 -14.50 4.76
C GLU A 249 21.90 -14.74 5.16
N GLN A 250 21.56 -14.87 6.45
CA GLN A 250 20.22 -14.87 7.05
C GLN A 250 19.53 -13.50 7.20
N THR A 251 20.22 -12.38 7.45
CA THR A 251 19.58 -11.04 7.34
C THR A 251 19.38 -10.68 5.87
N ILE A 252 20.32 -11.10 5.01
CA ILE A 252 20.16 -11.07 3.56
C ILE A 252 19.07 -12.06 3.13
N GLN A 253 18.98 -13.27 3.69
CA GLN A 253 17.90 -14.24 3.40
C GLN A 253 16.58 -13.91 4.09
N MET A 254 16.54 -13.06 5.12
CA MET A 254 15.32 -12.54 5.74
C MET A 254 14.81 -11.35 4.95
N ALA A 255 15.70 -10.51 4.43
CA ALA A 255 15.39 -9.52 3.40
C ALA A 255 14.93 -10.24 2.11
N GLU A 256 15.64 -11.28 1.65
CA GLU A 256 15.26 -12.11 0.51
C GLU A 256 14.07 -13.02 0.82
N LYS A 257 13.81 -13.45 2.06
CA LYS A 257 12.57 -14.16 2.46
C LYS A 257 11.41 -13.21 2.62
N GLN A 258 11.60 -11.95 2.99
CA GLN A 258 10.57 -10.92 2.94
C GLN A 258 10.26 -10.58 1.47
N ILE A 259 11.28 -10.47 0.62
CA ILE A 259 11.14 -10.34 -0.84
C ILE A 259 10.48 -11.61 -1.44
N ASN A 260 10.87 -12.81 -1.00
CA ASN A 260 10.36 -14.09 -1.50
C ASN A 260 9.03 -14.51 -0.86
N ALA A 261 8.66 -14.04 0.32
CA ALA A 261 7.33 -14.18 0.92
C ALA A 261 6.34 -13.25 0.22
N THR A 262 6.80 -12.07 -0.20
CA THR A 262 6.06 -11.18 -1.12
C THR A 262 5.90 -11.85 -2.50
N LYS A 263 6.92 -12.55 -3.02
CA LYS A 263 6.83 -13.36 -4.27
C LYS A 263 6.01 -14.67 -4.12
N ARG A 264 6.02 -15.35 -2.97
CA ARG A 264 5.25 -16.59 -2.70
C ARG A 264 3.79 -16.31 -2.32
N GLY A 265 3.48 -15.17 -1.71
CA GLY A 265 2.12 -14.66 -1.53
C GLY A 265 1.41 -14.40 -2.88
N VAL A 266 2.18 -14.15 -3.94
CA VAL A 266 1.68 -14.05 -5.33
C VAL A 266 1.44 -15.42 -5.97
N LYS A 267 2.19 -16.47 -5.61
CA LYS A 267 1.97 -17.84 -6.15
C LYS A 267 0.91 -18.66 -5.41
N ARG A 268 0.70 -18.48 -4.09
CA ARG A 268 -0.36 -19.21 -3.35
C ARG A 268 -1.76 -18.58 -3.45
N LYS A 269 -1.88 -17.34 -3.93
CA LYS A 269 -3.19 -16.72 -4.25
C LYS A 269 -3.76 -17.09 -5.62
N ARG A 270 -3.11 -17.98 -6.39
CA ARG A 270 -3.70 -18.52 -7.63
C ARG A 270 -4.74 -19.62 -7.40
N ASN A 271 -4.80 -20.26 -6.22
CA ASN A 271 -5.75 -21.35 -5.95
C ASN A 271 -6.70 -21.14 -4.75
N LEU A 272 -6.81 -19.93 -4.20
CA LEU A 272 -7.91 -19.55 -3.29
C LEU A 272 -8.41 -18.15 -3.64
N SER A 273 -8.96 -18.01 -4.84
CA SER A 273 -9.90 -16.94 -5.18
C SER A 273 -11.30 -17.54 -5.18
N ARG A 274 -11.80 -17.90 -4.00
CA ARG A 274 -13.23 -17.98 -3.73
C ARG A 274 -13.50 -17.21 -2.45
N ASN A 275 -14.22 -16.11 -2.63
CA ASN A 275 -15.00 -15.39 -1.65
C ASN A 275 -14.27 -14.95 -0.37
N HIS A 276 -13.93 -13.67 -0.31
CA HIS A 276 -14.45 -12.82 0.76
C HIS A 276 -14.35 -11.35 0.33
N SER A 277 -15.50 -10.80 -0.07
CA SER A 277 -15.78 -9.39 0.16
C SER A 277 -15.50 -9.10 1.64
N SER A 278 -14.72 -8.06 1.89
CA SER A 278 -14.43 -7.59 3.24
C SER A 278 -15.69 -6.94 3.82
N LYS A 279 -16.67 -7.75 4.20
CA LYS A 279 -17.58 -7.39 5.28
C LYS A 279 -16.71 -7.11 6.50
N ARG A 280 -16.77 -5.87 7.00
CA ARG A 280 -16.20 -5.45 8.29
C ARG A 280 -16.45 -6.54 9.32
N ARG A 281 -15.46 -7.39 9.59
CA ARG A 281 -15.47 -8.25 10.76
C ARG A 281 -15.35 -7.30 11.94
N ARG A 282 -16.41 -7.18 12.74
CA ARG A 282 -16.33 -6.62 14.09
C ARG A 282 -15.19 -7.36 14.79
N ARG A 283 -14.08 -6.68 15.04
CA ARG A 283 -12.87 -7.28 15.63
C ARG A 283 -12.86 -6.97 17.11
N VAL A 284 -12.84 -8.02 17.92
CA VAL A 284 -12.37 -7.99 19.31
C VAL A 284 -10.84 -7.83 19.25
N LYS A 285 -10.38 -6.59 19.10
CA LYS A 285 -8.97 -6.19 19.27
C LYS A 285 -8.96 -4.94 20.14
N SER A 286 -9.26 -5.13 21.42
CA SER A 286 -9.40 -4.03 22.39
C SER A 286 -8.05 -3.45 22.84
N PHE A 287 -6.93 -4.15 22.59
CA PHE A 287 -5.62 -3.83 23.17
C PHE A 287 -4.50 -3.57 22.15
N SER A 288 -4.78 -3.60 20.85
CA SER A 288 -3.79 -3.23 19.82
C SER A 288 -4.23 -1.97 19.12
N LEU A 289 -3.46 -0.89 19.27
CA LEU A 289 -3.64 0.29 18.44
C LEU A 289 -3.47 -0.11 16.97
N PRO A 290 -4.32 0.41 16.05
CA PRO A 290 -4.05 0.26 14.63
C PRO A 290 -2.66 0.84 14.35
N PRO A 291 -1.81 0.15 13.55
CA PRO A 291 -0.49 0.68 13.22
C PRO A 291 -0.65 2.07 12.60
N SER A 292 0.03 3.07 13.18
CA SER A 292 0.05 4.42 12.64
C SER A 292 0.90 4.43 11.37
N GLN A 293 0.35 5.03 10.31
CA GLN A 293 1.10 5.19 9.06
C GLN A 293 2.04 6.38 9.22
N THR A 294 3.33 6.11 9.46
CA THR A 294 4.38 7.14 9.63
C THR A 294 5.06 7.55 8.32
N ALA A 295 4.72 6.88 7.21
CA ALA A 295 5.35 7.14 5.92
C ALA A 295 4.87 8.42 5.23
N ILE A 296 3.64 8.88 5.52
CA ILE A 296 3.05 10.07 4.88
C ILE A 296 3.24 11.25 5.82
N GLU A 297 3.88 12.30 5.33
CA GLU A 297 4.13 13.53 6.10
C GLU A 297 3.01 14.55 5.90
N LYS A 298 2.60 14.75 4.64
CA LYS A 298 1.63 15.79 4.27
C LYS A 298 0.81 15.36 3.06
N VAL A 299 -0.46 15.77 3.02
CA VAL A 299 -1.32 15.64 1.85
C VAL A 299 -1.86 17.03 1.51
N TYR A 300 -1.76 17.44 0.27
CA TYR A 300 -2.25 18.74 -0.19
C TYR A 300 -2.76 18.66 -1.64
N TYR A 301 -3.45 19.69 -2.10
CA TYR A 301 -3.96 19.78 -3.47
C TYR A 301 -3.17 20.84 -4.23
N GLN A 302 -2.65 20.46 -5.40
CA GLN A 302 -2.05 21.38 -6.35
C GLN A 302 -3.08 21.68 -7.44
N GLU A 303 -3.35 22.96 -7.69
CA GLU A 303 -4.19 23.39 -8.81
C GLU A 303 -3.40 23.31 -10.12
N VAL A 304 -3.90 22.53 -11.06
CA VAL A 304 -3.36 22.41 -12.42
C VAL A 304 -4.38 23.03 -13.37
N ARG A 305 -3.97 24.11 -14.04
CA ARG A 305 -4.77 24.81 -15.05
C ARG A 305 -4.66 24.08 -16.40
N SER A 306 -5.64 24.29 -17.28
CA SER A 306 -5.60 23.70 -18.62
C SER A 306 -4.45 24.29 -19.43
N THR A 307 -3.80 23.45 -20.23
CA THR A 307 -2.77 23.87 -21.18
C THR A 307 -3.38 24.44 -22.46
N SER A 308 -4.57 23.96 -22.83
CA SER A 308 -5.35 24.48 -23.95
C SER A 308 -6.25 25.64 -23.51
N HIS A 309 -6.53 26.55 -24.45
CA HIS A 309 -7.59 27.54 -24.28
C HIS A 309 -8.94 26.83 -24.14
N ILE A 310 -9.78 27.34 -23.23
CA ILE A 310 -11.09 26.75 -22.87
C ILE A 310 -12.18 27.10 -23.90
N ASN A 311 -11.87 27.99 -24.85
CA ASN A 311 -12.82 28.49 -25.84
C ASN A 311 -12.99 27.49 -27.00
N GLY A 312 -14.24 27.23 -27.37
CA GLY A 312 -14.61 26.41 -28.53
C GLY A 312 -14.74 24.91 -28.25
N SER A 313 -14.72 24.12 -29.33
CA SER A 313 -14.91 22.65 -29.31
C SER A 313 -13.61 21.87 -29.10
N ALA A 314 -12.49 22.56 -28.90
CA ALA A 314 -11.19 21.92 -28.68
C ALA A 314 -11.20 21.09 -27.38
N PRO A 315 -10.53 19.92 -27.35
CA PRO A 315 -10.40 19.16 -26.12
C PRO A 315 -9.60 19.93 -25.06
N ILE A 316 -10.02 19.82 -23.80
CA ILE A 316 -9.37 20.48 -22.67
C ILE A 316 -8.29 19.55 -22.12
N GLU A 317 -7.04 20.01 -22.09
CA GLU A 317 -5.90 19.20 -21.67
C GLU A 317 -5.27 19.73 -20.37
N PHE A 318 -4.98 18.81 -19.45
CA PHE A 318 -4.23 19.05 -18.22
C PHE A 318 -3.00 18.16 -18.17
N ILE A 319 -1.88 18.70 -17.72
CA ILE A 319 -0.65 17.94 -17.54
C ILE A 319 -0.19 18.10 -16.08
N ILE A 320 -0.33 17.02 -15.31
CA ILE A 320 0.25 16.94 -13.97
C ILE A 320 1.73 16.58 -14.14
N THR A 321 2.61 17.54 -13.88
CA THR A 321 4.05 17.32 -13.97
C THR A 321 4.53 16.39 -12.85
N GLY A 322 5.46 15.49 -13.20
CA GLY A 322 6.09 14.54 -12.28
C GLY A 322 7.42 15.04 -11.70
N GLN A 323 7.81 16.28 -11.97
CA GLN A 323 9.18 16.77 -11.75
C GLN A 323 9.59 16.83 -10.26
N ASN A 324 8.63 16.99 -9.34
CA ASN A 324 8.91 16.94 -7.91
C ASN A 324 9.20 15.49 -7.47
N GLY A 325 10.48 15.20 -7.19
CA GLY A 325 10.95 13.86 -6.80
C GLY A 325 10.53 13.40 -5.40
N MET A 326 9.91 14.25 -4.59
CA MET A 326 9.59 13.93 -3.18
C MET A 326 8.11 13.62 -2.93
N GLU A 327 7.29 13.64 -3.98
CA GLU A 327 5.84 13.61 -3.86
C GLU A 327 5.24 12.51 -4.72
N PHE A 328 4.29 11.77 -4.14
CA PHE A 328 3.44 10.85 -4.87
C PHE A 328 2.12 11.52 -5.24
N LEU A 329 1.43 10.94 -6.22
CA LEU A 329 0.15 11.44 -6.71
C LEU A 329 -0.98 10.49 -6.30
N ASP A 330 -1.96 11.01 -5.56
CA ASP A 330 -3.20 10.31 -5.25
C ASP A 330 -4.27 10.68 -6.30
N LEU A 331 -4.35 9.87 -7.35
CA LEU A 331 -5.34 10.07 -8.41
C LEU A 331 -6.77 9.91 -7.89
N LYS A 332 -7.01 9.04 -6.90
CA LYS A 332 -8.36 8.77 -6.40
C LYS A 332 -8.95 9.93 -5.61
N ARG A 333 -8.10 10.69 -4.92
CA ARG A 333 -8.53 11.92 -4.23
C ARG A 333 -8.47 13.16 -5.10
N SER A 334 -7.83 13.11 -6.25
CA SER A 334 -7.78 14.24 -7.19
C SER A 334 -9.18 14.57 -7.71
N LYS A 335 -9.47 15.86 -7.89
CA LYS A 335 -10.79 16.36 -8.27
C LYS A 335 -10.69 17.33 -9.43
N LEU A 336 -11.74 17.39 -10.23
CA LEU A 336 -11.93 18.40 -11.24
C LEU A 336 -12.94 19.42 -10.71
N TYR A 337 -12.59 20.70 -10.80
CA TYR A 337 -13.46 21.84 -10.56
C TYR A 337 -13.82 22.46 -11.90
N ILE A 338 -15.09 22.79 -12.11
CA ILE A 338 -15.58 23.39 -13.34
C ILE A 338 -16.61 24.47 -12.98
N LYS A 339 -16.51 25.63 -13.61
CA LYS A 339 -17.52 26.68 -13.57
C LYS A 339 -18.13 26.83 -14.97
N VAL A 340 -19.45 26.75 -15.07
CA VAL A 340 -20.17 26.64 -16.33
C VAL A 340 -21.39 27.55 -16.34
N LYS A 341 -21.73 28.08 -17.52
CA LYS A 341 -23.02 28.73 -17.80
C LYS A 341 -23.64 28.16 -19.08
N ILE A 342 -24.93 28.43 -19.28
CA ILE A 342 -25.64 28.10 -20.52
C ILE A 342 -26.00 29.40 -21.21
N VAL A 343 -25.72 29.51 -22.50
CA VAL A 343 -26.01 30.69 -23.34
C VAL A 343 -26.73 30.25 -24.60
N GLN A 344 -27.31 31.20 -25.33
CA GLN A 344 -27.73 30.96 -26.71
C GLN A 344 -26.49 30.81 -27.61
N SER A 345 -26.65 30.16 -28.77
CA SER A 345 -25.56 29.89 -29.72
C SER A 345 -24.97 31.16 -30.34
N ASP A 346 -25.69 32.28 -30.27
CA ASP A 346 -25.20 33.61 -30.65
C ASP A 346 -24.44 34.31 -29.51
N GLY A 347 -24.23 33.62 -28.37
CA GLY A 347 -23.56 34.13 -27.19
C GLY A 347 -24.44 35.01 -26.29
N LYS A 348 -25.72 35.23 -26.64
CA LYS A 348 -26.63 36.00 -25.79
C LYS A 348 -26.99 35.23 -24.53
N MET A 349 -27.24 36.00 -23.48
CA MET A 349 -27.71 35.46 -22.20
C MET A 349 -29.14 34.96 -22.34
N LEU A 350 -29.50 33.97 -21.52
CA LEU A 350 -30.87 33.44 -21.44
C LEU A 350 -31.83 34.54 -20.95
N ASP A 351 -33.04 34.52 -21.49
CA ASP A 351 -34.08 35.48 -21.12
C ASP A 351 -34.49 35.34 -19.64
N ALA A 352 -34.83 36.46 -19.01
CA ALA A 352 -35.08 36.57 -17.58
C ALA A 352 -36.44 36.01 -17.14
N THR A 353 -37.39 35.86 -18.07
CA THR A 353 -38.79 35.56 -17.77
C THR A 353 -39.16 34.09 -18.01
N THR A 354 -38.40 33.35 -18.82
CA THR A 354 -38.76 31.95 -19.20
C THR A 354 -37.56 31.00 -19.11
N LEU A 355 -37.76 29.87 -18.42
CA LEU A 355 -36.78 28.78 -18.33
C LEU A 355 -37.01 27.79 -19.47
N LYS A 356 -36.33 27.97 -20.60
CA LYS A 356 -36.53 27.15 -21.81
C LYS A 356 -35.54 26.01 -21.99
N VAL A 357 -34.44 26.02 -21.23
CA VAL A 357 -33.33 25.07 -21.37
C VAL A 357 -32.86 24.59 -20.00
N SER A 358 -32.52 23.31 -19.92
CA SER A 358 -31.98 22.69 -18.71
C SER A 358 -30.98 21.60 -19.08
N PRO A 359 -29.89 21.43 -18.33
CA PRO A 359 -28.98 20.33 -18.59
C PRO A 359 -29.59 18.98 -18.20
N VAL A 360 -29.17 17.94 -18.90
CA VAL A 360 -29.42 16.55 -18.49
C VAL A 360 -28.74 16.27 -17.15
N ASN A 361 -29.18 15.21 -16.47
CA ASN A 361 -28.64 14.85 -15.16
C ASN A 361 -27.12 14.60 -15.20
N LEU A 362 -26.43 14.93 -14.09
CA LEU A 362 -24.96 14.91 -13.99
C LEU A 362 -24.23 15.72 -15.09
N PRO A 363 -24.53 17.02 -15.27
CA PRO A 363 -23.83 17.88 -16.25
C PRO A 363 -22.31 17.81 -16.11
N PHE A 364 -21.78 17.70 -14.88
CA PHE A 364 -20.36 17.51 -14.59
C PHE A 364 -19.69 16.39 -15.41
N TYR A 365 -20.42 15.31 -15.68
CA TYR A 365 -19.93 14.20 -16.49
C TYR A 365 -20.51 14.19 -17.90
N SER A 366 -21.78 14.55 -18.08
CA SER A 366 -22.46 14.48 -19.37
C SER A 366 -21.98 15.51 -20.38
N MET A 367 -21.32 16.58 -19.92
CA MET A 367 -20.69 17.57 -20.80
C MET A 367 -19.41 17.07 -21.49
N PHE A 368 -18.88 15.90 -21.13
CA PHE A 368 -17.71 15.30 -21.77
C PHE A 368 -18.01 13.91 -22.34
N ASP A 369 -17.77 13.71 -23.64
CA ASP A 369 -18.04 12.43 -24.31
C ASP A 369 -16.91 11.42 -24.10
N GLN A 370 -15.68 11.92 -23.96
CA GLN A 370 -14.48 11.11 -23.77
C GLN A 370 -13.52 11.76 -22.78
N VAL A 371 -12.88 10.93 -21.96
CA VAL A 371 -11.84 11.33 -21.00
C VAL A 371 -10.63 10.42 -21.18
N ASP A 372 -9.60 10.96 -21.80
CA ASP A 372 -8.35 10.25 -22.04
C ASP A 372 -7.33 10.57 -20.96
N VAL A 373 -6.68 9.53 -20.44
CA VAL A 373 -5.65 9.64 -19.42
C VAL A 373 -4.36 9.00 -19.94
N THR A 374 -3.32 9.81 -20.03
CA THR A 374 -1.98 9.39 -20.44
C THR A 374 -1.04 9.32 -19.24
N MET A 375 -0.09 8.39 -19.26
CA MET A 375 1.00 8.29 -18.30
C MET A 375 2.31 8.31 -19.07
N GLN A 376 3.18 9.28 -18.80
CA GLN A 376 4.43 9.51 -19.58
C GLN A 376 4.17 9.55 -21.10
N GLY A 377 3.11 10.25 -21.53
CA GLY A 377 2.73 10.36 -22.93
C GLY A 377 2.06 9.11 -23.54
N LYS A 378 2.04 7.99 -22.81
CA LYS A 378 1.35 6.78 -23.27
C LYS A 378 -0.10 6.78 -22.82
N LEU A 379 -1.04 6.68 -23.77
CA LEU A 379 -2.46 6.53 -23.48
C LEU A 379 -2.73 5.21 -22.75
N ILE A 380 -3.39 5.30 -21.58
CA ILE A 380 -3.79 4.15 -20.77
C ILE A 380 -5.27 3.80 -21.00
N THR A 381 -6.07 4.80 -21.37
CA THR A 381 -7.50 4.68 -21.63
C THR A 381 -7.80 3.79 -22.83
N SER A 382 -8.86 2.99 -22.72
CA SER A 382 -9.53 2.44 -23.90
C SER A 382 -10.29 3.57 -24.55
N THR A 383 -9.94 3.98 -25.77
CA THR A 383 -10.60 5.03 -26.55
C THR A 383 -12.05 4.65 -26.86
N THR A 384 -12.94 4.72 -25.88
CA THR A 384 -14.38 4.55 -26.06
C THR A 384 -15.04 5.86 -25.69
N ASN A 385 -15.61 6.51 -26.71
CA ASN A 385 -16.63 7.54 -26.57
C ASN A 385 -17.77 6.97 -25.72
N HIS A 386 -18.63 7.78 -25.09
CA HIS A 386 -19.66 7.36 -24.12
C HIS A 386 -19.26 7.38 -22.64
N TYR A 387 -18.32 8.25 -22.26
CA TYR A 387 -18.05 8.56 -20.84
C TYR A 387 -19.30 8.96 -20.03
N PRO A 388 -20.29 9.71 -20.56
CA PRO A 388 -21.51 10.06 -19.83
C PRO A 388 -22.30 8.83 -19.35
N TYR A 389 -22.41 7.80 -20.20
CA TYR A 389 -23.11 6.56 -19.87
C TYR A 389 -22.39 5.77 -18.77
N LYS A 390 -21.06 5.69 -18.86
CA LYS A 390 -20.23 5.10 -17.80
C LYS A 390 -20.49 5.80 -16.46
N ALA A 391 -20.41 7.13 -16.46
CA ALA A 391 -20.57 7.94 -15.26
C ALA A 391 -21.98 7.80 -14.66
N MET A 392 -23.02 7.85 -15.49
CA MET A 392 -24.41 7.70 -15.06
C MET A 392 -24.68 6.32 -14.44
N ILE A 393 -24.31 5.24 -15.14
CA ILE A 393 -24.52 3.87 -14.65
C ILE A 393 -23.73 3.63 -13.36
N GLN A 394 -22.46 4.07 -13.31
CA GLN A 394 -21.65 3.93 -12.11
C GLN A 394 -22.26 4.70 -10.93
N THR A 395 -22.77 5.91 -11.16
CA THR A 395 -23.40 6.72 -10.11
C THR A 395 -24.71 6.08 -9.62
N LEU A 396 -25.50 5.54 -10.53
CA LEU A 396 -26.74 4.83 -10.21
C LEU A 396 -26.50 3.59 -9.34
N LEU A 397 -25.49 2.78 -9.68
CA LEU A 397 -25.22 1.50 -9.03
C LEU A 397 -24.35 1.61 -7.76
N SER A 398 -23.47 2.62 -7.67
CA SER A 398 -22.50 2.71 -6.57
C SER A 398 -23.02 3.49 -5.35
N TYR A 399 -23.92 4.45 -5.55
CA TYR A 399 -24.36 5.37 -4.49
C TYR A 399 -25.79 5.09 -4.03
N GLY A 400 -25.96 5.07 -2.70
CA GLY A 400 -27.27 5.00 -2.04
C GLY A 400 -28.04 6.33 -2.12
N SER A 401 -29.28 6.32 -1.63
CA SER A 401 -30.15 7.51 -1.61
C SER A 401 -29.52 8.68 -0.85
N GLY A 402 -28.93 8.43 0.32
CA GLY A 402 -28.34 9.49 1.13
C GLY A 402 -27.22 10.27 0.43
N ALA A 403 -26.36 9.59 -0.33
CA ALA A 403 -25.32 10.27 -1.12
C ALA A 403 -25.92 11.02 -2.32
N LYS A 404 -26.96 10.47 -2.96
CA LYS A 404 -27.69 11.08 -4.07
C LYS A 404 -28.42 12.36 -3.67
N THR A 405 -28.90 12.47 -2.43
CA THR A 405 -29.59 13.68 -1.93
C THR A 405 -28.64 14.69 -1.27
N SER A 406 -27.40 14.31 -0.97
CA SER A 406 -26.41 15.17 -0.32
C SER A 406 -25.19 15.40 -1.23
N GLN A 407 -24.12 14.60 -1.09
CA GLN A 407 -22.85 14.83 -1.77
C GLN A 407 -22.97 15.00 -3.30
N LEU A 408 -23.81 14.21 -3.97
CA LEU A 408 -23.91 14.27 -5.44
C LEU A 408 -24.61 15.53 -5.97
N THR A 409 -25.22 16.35 -5.11
CA THR A 409 -25.75 17.65 -5.54
C THR A 409 -24.63 18.60 -5.99
N SER A 410 -23.38 18.42 -5.50
CA SER A 410 -22.20 19.18 -5.98
C SER A 410 -21.81 18.86 -7.44
N LEU A 411 -22.39 17.80 -7.99
CA LEU A 411 -22.25 17.36 -9.38
C LEU A 411 -23.55 17.60 -10.18
N MET A 412 -24.48 18.36 -9.59
CA MET A 412 -25.83 18.58 -10.08
C MET A 412 -26.62 17.29 -10.34
N TRP A 413 -26.44 16.29 -9.47
CA TRP A 413 -27.35 15.15 -9.43
C TRP A 413 -28.72 15.59 -8.90
N SER A 414 -29.75 15.38 -9.70
CA SER A 414 -31.15 15.41 -9.26
C SER A 414 -31.89 14.26 -9.92
N LYS A 415 -32.64 13.49 -9.14
CA LYS A 415 -33.35 12.32 -9.68
C LYS A 415 -34.50 12.79 -10.56
N ASP A 416 -34.49 12.39 -11.82
CA ASP A 416 -35.59 12.67 -12.75
C ASP A 416 -36.86 11.89 -12.37
N THR A 417 -38.03 12.46 -12.67
CA THR A 417 -39.33 11.82 -12.40
C THR A 417 -39.55 10.65 -13.37
N PRO A 418 -39.76 9.41 -12.87
CA PRO A 418 -40.04 8.26 -13.74
C PRO A 418 -41.29 8.50 -14.60
N GLY A 419 -41.21 8.16 -15.89
CA GLY A 419 -42.31 8.37 -16.85
C GLY A 419 -42.30 9.74 -17.54
N TYR A 420 -41.62 10.73 -16.96
CA TYR A 420 -41.50 12.09 -17.50
C TYR A 420 -40.05 12.45 -17.86
N MET A 421 -39.17 11.46 -18.04
CA MET A 421 -37.75 11.74 -18.31
C MET A 421 -37.51 12.40 -19.68
N ASP A 422 -38.36 12.12 -20.67
CA ASP A 422 -38.36 12.75 -22.00
C ASP A 422 -39.21 14.04 -22.05
N ASP A 423 -39.68 14.53 -20.89
CA ASP A 423 -40.39 15.81 -20.82
C ASP A 423 -39.39 16.95 -20.99
N TYR A 424 -39.38 17.52 -22.20
CA TYR A 424 -38.44 18.55 -22.63
C TYR A 424 -38.94 19.97 -22.39
N ASP A 425 -40.21 20.14 -22.02
CA ASP A 425 -40.77 21.45 -21.76
C ASP A 425 -40.36 21.94 -20.37
N VAL A 426 -39.18 22.53 -20.28
CA VAL A 426 -38.53 22.91 -19.02
C VAL A 426 -39.41 23.85 -18.16
N GLU A 427 -40.23 24.69 -18.78
CA GLU A 427 -41.06 25.67 -18.09
C GLU A 427 -42.24 25.01 -17.34
N ASN A 428 -42.90 24.04 -17.97
CA ASN A 428 -44.06 23.33 -17.42
C ASN A 428 -43.80 21.84 -17.14
N THR A 429 -42.53 21.48 -16.90
CA THR A 429 -42.14 20.07 -16.82
C THR A 429 -42.72 19.37 -15.59
N SER A 430 -43.23 18.16 -15.78
CA SER A 430 -43.55 17.20 -14.71
C SER A 430 -42.29 16.49 -14.16
N ASN A 431 -41.13 16.72 -14.80
CA ASN A 431 -39.84 16.23 -14.35
C ASN A 431 -39.20 17.18 -13.32
N ALA A 432 -39.48 16.94 -12.04
CA ALA A 432 -38.94 17.73 -10.93
C ALA A 432 -37.40 17.77 -10.90
N GLY A 433 -36.73 16.72 -11.39
CA GLY A 433 -35.27 16.68 -11.50
C GLY A 433 -34.75 17.70 -12.51
N LEU A 434 -35.40 17.80 -13.66
CA LEU A 434 -35.06 18.73 -14.75
C LEU A 434 -35.35 20.18 -14.36
N ALA A 435 -36.52 20.46 -13.78
CA ALA A 435 -36.89 21.77 -13.28
C ALA A 435 -35.87 22.31 -12.27
N ARG A 436 -35.47 21.46 -11.31
CA ARG A 436 -34.47 21.83 -10.29
C ARG A 436 -33.10 22.16 -10.89
N ARG A 437 -32.69 21.49 -11.97
CA ARG A 437 -31.42 21.81 -12.65
C ARG A 437 -31.51 23.11 -13.43
N ALA A 438 -32.66 23.40 -14.05
CA ALA A 438 -32.88 24.63 -14.83
C ALA A 438 -32.68 25.89 -13.97
N GLN A 439 -33.18 25.88 -12.74
CA GLN A 439 -33.11 27.01 -11.80
C GLN A 439 -31.68 27.51 -11.55
N PHE A 440 -30.67 26.64 -11.59
CA PHE A 440 -29.29 27.06 -11.37
C PHE A 440 -28.70 27.87 -12.54
N PHE A 441 -29.26 27.75 -13.74
CA PHE A 441 -28.79 28.40 -14.96
C PHE A 441 -29.71 29.52 -15.44
N GLU A 442 -30.70 29.92 -14.64
CA GLU A 442 -31.56 31.06 -14.93
C GLU A 442 -30.71 32.29 -15.27
N LYS A 443 -31.06 33.06 -16.31
CA LYS A 443 -30.32 34.25 -16.76
C LYS A 443 -28.84 33.99 -17.09
N SER A 444 -28.52 32.78 -17.54
CA SER A 444 -27.13 32.36 -17.80
C SER A 444 -26.22 32.51 -16.57
N MET A 445 -26.77 32.34 -15.35
CA MET A 445 -25.96 32.31 -14.14
C MET A 445 -24.93 31.17 -14.20
N SER A 446 -23.72 31.49 -13.73
CA SER A 446 -22.64 30.53 -13.68
C SER A 446 -22.76 29.64 -12.46
N VAL A 447 -22.63 28.34 -12.66
CA VAL A 447 -22.71 27.31 -11.63
C VAL A 447 -21.36 26.63 -11.52
N ASP A 448 -20.88 26.46 -10.29
CA ASP A 448 -19.68 25.71 -9.99
C ASP A 448 -19.99 24.26 -9.58
N MET A 449 -19.15 23.35 -10.05
CA MET A 449 -19.26 21.93 -9.79
C MET A 449 -17.88 21.37 -9.48
N GLU A 450 -17.81 20.46 -8.51
CA GLU A 450 -16.57 19.80 -8.14
C GLU A 450 -16.79 18.33 -7.81
N GLY A 451 -15.93 17.47 -8.37
CA GLY A 451 -15.84 16.09 -7.93
C GLY A 451 -14.80 15.25 -8.67
N PRO A 452 -14.81 13.93 -8.45
CA PRO A 452 -13.78 13.04 -8.97
C PRO A 452 -13.99 12.75 -10.46
N ILE A 453 -12.90 12.45 -11.17
CA ILE A 453 -12.97 11.94 -12.54
C ILE A 453 -13.27 10.44 -12.50
N LEU A 454 -14.29 9.97 -13.22
CA LEU A 454 -14.71 8.55 -13.24
C LEU A 454 -13.94 7.73 -14.29
N HIS A 455 -12.66 8.03 -14.44
CA HIS A 455 -11.75 7.21 -15.23
C HIS A 455 -11.20 6.06 -14.37
N ASP A 456 -10.93 4.89 -14.97
CA ASP A 456 -10.56 3.69 -14.20
C ASP A 456 -9.25 3.88 -13.41
N LEU A 457 -8.32 4.68 -13.96
CA LEU A 457 -7.07 5.04 -13.29
C LEU A 457 -7.28 5.92 -12.05
N PHE A 458 -8.31 6.77 -12.06
CA PHE A 458 -8.72 7.60 -10.92
C PHE A 458 -9.47 6.80 -9.85
N GLN A 459 -9.62 5.48 -10.04
CA GLN A 459 -10.18 4.58 -9.02
C GLN A 459 -9.10 3.71 -8.37
N LEU A 460 -7.82 3.95 -8.68
CA LEU A 460 -6.69 3.24 -8.09
C LEU A 460 -6.62 3.44 -6.58
N ASP A 461 -6.49 2.34 -5.83
CA ASP A 461 -6.25 2.35 -4.38
C ASP A 461 -4.77 2.56 -3.99
N ARG A 462 -3.90 2.89 -4.96
CA ARG A 462 -2.46 3.05 -4.78
C ARG A 462 -2.02 4.42 -5.26
N TYR A 463 -1.15 5.07 -4.50
CA TYR A 463 -0.49 6.29 -4.95
C TYR A 463 0.42 6.00 -6.13
N LEU A 464 0.33 6.86 -7.14
CA LEU A 464 1.26 6.85 -8.24
C LEU A 464 2.59 7.41 -7.77
N ILE A 465 3.67 6.67 -8.04
CA ILE A 465 5.04 7.08 -7.74
C ILE A 465 5.42 8.39 -8.44
N ASN A 466 6.44 9.04 -7.90
CA ASN A 466 7.07 10.25 -8.44
C ASN A 466 7.61 10.05 -9.88
N GLN A 467 7.91 11.15 -10.58
CA GLN A 467 8.48 11.14 -11.95
C GLN A 467 7.60 10.48 -13.03
N VAL A 468 6.31 10.31 -12.75
CA VAL A 468 5.31 9.90 -13.74
C VAL A 468 4.39 11.07 -14.04
N ALA A 469 4.58 11.69 -15.21
CA ALA A 469 3.65 12.71 -15.70
C ALA A 469 2.31 12.08 -16.06
N VAL A 470 1.22 12.70 -15.64
CA VAL A 470 -0.15 12.27 -15.97
C VAL A 470 -0.83 13.35 -16.80
N GLY A 471 -1.23 13.00 -18.02
CA GLY A 471 -2.05 13.86 -18.86
C GLY A 471 -3.52 13.48 -18.75
N VAL A 472 -4.41 14.46 -18.70
CA VAL A 472 -5.86 14.27 -18.76
C VAL A 472 -6.41 15.13 -19.88
N LYS A 473 -7.11 14.52 -20.84
CA LYS A 473 -7.72 15.20 -21.97
C LYS A 473 -9.21 14.94 -21.99
N LEU A 474 -10.00 16.02 -21.95
CA LEU A 474 -11.45 15.99 -21.88
C LEU A 474 -12.03 16.45 -23.23
N TYR A 475 -12.82 15.60 -23.87
CA TYR A 475 -13.51 15.92 -25.12
C TYR A 475 -14.94 16.33 -24.81
N ARG A 476 -15.35 17.50 -25.29
CA ARG A 476 -16.68 18.05 -25.02
C ARG A 476 -17.75 17.26 -25.76
N THR A 477 -18.89 17.05 -25.10
CA THR A 477 -20.09 16.49 -25.72
C THR A 477 -20.82 17.57 -26.52
N ARG A 478 -21.55 17.16 -27.56
CA ARG A 478 -22.47 18.04 -28.29
C ARG A 478 -23.59 18.58 -27.36
N PRO A 479 -24.02 19.84 -27.53
CA PRO A 479 -25.09 20.43 -26.74
C PRO A 479 -26.39 19.63 -26.76
N GLU A 480 -26.75 19.05 -27.92
CA GLU A 480 -27.98 18.25 -28.10
C GLU A 480 -28.04 17.00 -27.21
N PHE A 481 -26.90 16.53 -26.70
CA PHE A 481 -26.86 15.39 -25.76
C PHE A 481 -26.91 15.86 -24.31
N CYS A 482 -26.25 16.97 -23.98
CA CYS A 482 -26.12 17.41 -22.59
C CYS A 482 -27.16 18.45 -22.14
N LEU A 483 -27.97 18.98 -23.07
CA LEU A 483 -29.06 19.93 -22.81
C LEU A 483 -30.40 19.36 -23.28
N MET A 484 -31.46 19.75 -22.58
CA MET A 484 -32.85 19.52 -22.97
C MET A 484 -33.58 20.85 -23.11
N SER A 485 -34.32 21.00 -24.19
CA SER A 485 -35.08 22.21 -24.52
C SER A 485 -36.09 21.96 -25.62
N ASN A 486 -37.08 22.84 -25.69
CA ASN A 486 -38.03 22.93 -26.81
C ASN A 486 -37.39 23.51 -28.08
N GLU A 487 -36.45 24.43 -27.88
CA GLU A 487 -35.80 25.20 -28.93
C GLU A 487 -34.36 24.70 -29.15
N THR A 488 -33.82 24.94 -30.34
CA THR A 488 -32.41 24.69 -30.65
C THR A 488 -31.57 25.95 -30.45
N GLY A 489 -30.24 25.83 -30.53
CA GLY A 489 -29.35 27.00 -30.47
C GLY A 489 -28.96 27.37 -29.05
N TYR A 490 -28.74 26.38 -28.19
CA TYR A 490 -28.14 26.57 -26.87
C TYR A 490 -26.73 25.97 -26.83
N GLU A 491 -25.83 26.62 -26.11
CA GLU A 491 -24.48 26.16 -25.90
C GLU A 491 -24.12 26.21 -24.41
N VAL A 492 -23.36 25.19 -23.97
CA VAL A 492 -22.72 25.18 -22.65
C VAL A 492 -21.41 25.94 -22.78
N VAL A 493 -21.14 26.93 -21.92
CA VAL A 493 -19.87 27.67 -21.90
C VAL A 493 -19.16 27.40 -20.58
N ILE A 494 -17.92 26.91 -20.67
CA ILE A 494 -17.05 26.68 -19.51
C ILE A 494 -16.28 27.97 -19.25
N GLU A 495 -16.46 28.57 -18.09
CA GLU A 495 -15.78 29.82 -17.70
C GLU A 495 -14.42 29.57 -17.04
N ASP A 496 -14.36 28.58 -16.14
CA ASP A 496 -13.11 28.17 -15.49
C ASP A 496 -13.11 26.66 -15.30
N ILE A 497 -11.93 26.06 -15.40
CA ILE A 497 -11.74 24.63 -15.19
C ILE A 497 -10.35 24.36 -14.59
N VAL A 498 -10.33 23.61 -13.50
CA VAL A 498 -9.11 23.37 -12.71
C VAL A 498 -9.06 21.92 -12.26
N LEU A 499 -7.94 21.24 -12.54
CA LEU A 499 -7.66 19.93 -12.00
C LEU A 499 -6.91 20.08 -10.66
N LYS A 500 -7.59 19.79 -9.56
CA LYS A 500 -7.01 19.75 -8.21
C LYS A 500 -6.33 18.39 -7.99
N ALA A 501 -5.04 18.31 -8.32
CA ALA A 501 -4.22 17.12 -8.17
C ALA A 501 -3.81 16.89 -6.70
N CYS A 502 -4.16 15.75 -6.13
CA CYS A 502 -3.81 15.43 -4.74
C CYS A 502 -2.36 14.92 -4.64
N LYS A 503 -1.47 15.73 -4.07
CA LYS A 503 -0.07 15.42 -3.84
C LYS A 503 0.13 14.90 -2.42
N VAL A 504 0.94 13.85 -2.29
CA VAL A 504 1.25 13.17 -1.04
C VAL A 504 2.75 13.25 -0.82
N GLN A 505 3.16 14.03 0.18
CA GLN A 505 4.54 14.10 0.62
C GLN A 505 4.85 12.89 1.50
N VAL A 506 5.87 12.14 1.12
CA VAL A 506 6.27 10.89 1.77
C VAL A 506 7.66 11.05 2.35
N ASN A 507 7.90 10.40 3.50
CA ASN A 507 9.21 10.39 4.13
C ASN A 507 10.31 9.97 3.12
N PRO A 508 11.39 10.76 2.99
CA PRO A 508 12.48 10.48 2.05
C PRO A 508 13.03 9.05 2.11
N ALA A 509 13.12 8.47 3.32
CA ALA A 509 13.64 7.10 3.50
C ALA A 509 12.81 6.05 2.76
N VAL A 510 11.49 6.25 2.67
CA VAL A 510 10.59 5.35 1.94
C VAL A 510 10.80 5.50 0.43
N ILE A 511 11.03 6.72 -0.06
CA ILE A 511 11.30 6.99 -1.47
C ILE A 511 12.62 6.33 -1.89
N TYR A 512 13.69 6.48 -1.09
CA TYR A 512 14.98 5.82 -1.33
C TYR A 512 14.85 4.30 -1.34
N GLY A 513 14.15 3.72 -0.35
CA GLY A 513 13.90 2.28 -0.31
C GLY A 513 13.11 1.78 -1.53
N GLN A 514 12.12 2.54 -1.98
CA GLN A 514 11.37 2.20 -3.21
C GLN A 514 12.26 2.30 -4.46
N ALA A 515 13.10 3.32 -4.58
CA ALA A 515 14.03 3.48 -5.69
C ALA A 515 15.01 2.30 -5.80
N GLU A 516 15.50 1.79 -4.67
CA GLU A 516 16.37 0.60 -4.65
C GLU A 516 15.62 -0.67 -5.08
N ILE A 517 14.37 -0.84 -4.65
CA ILE A 517 13.52 -1.96 -5.08
C ILE A 517 13.21 -1.87 -6.58
N MET A 518 13.01 -0.67 -7.11
CA MET A 518 12.68 -0.44 -8.52
C MET A 518 13.82 -0.82 -9.47
N LYS A 519 15.08 -0.85 -9.02
CA LYS A 519 16.21 -1.40 -9.80
C LYS A 519 16.01 -2.87 -10.16
N ASN A 520 15.27 -3.61 -9.32
CA ASN A 520 15.11 -5.06 -9.43
C ASN A 520 13.67 -5.51 -9.72
N THR A 521 12.66 -4.66 -9.49
CA THR A 521 11.25 -5.06 -9.58
C THR A 521 10.35 -3.90 -10.01
N ASN A 522 9.51 -4.14 -11.02
CA ASN A 522 8.55 -3.13 -11.51
C ASN A 522 7.43 -2.88 -10.50
N ALA A 523 7.05 -1.61 -10.34
CA ALA A 523 5.82 -1.21 -9.66
C ALA A 523 4.60 -1.72 -10.45
N LYS A 524 3.59 -2.23 -9.74
CA LYS A 524 2.36 -2.77 -10.34
C LYS A 524 1.13 -2.04 -9.82
N TYR A 525 0.31 -1.56 -10.74
CA TYR A 525 -0.94 -0.83 -10.47
C TYR A 525 -2.13 -1.61 -11.03
N PRO A 526 -2.71 -2.55 -10.26
CA PRO A 526 -3.91 -3.25 -10.69
C PRO A 526 -5.12 -2.30 -10.61
N PHE A 527 -5.87 -2.19 -11.70
CA PHE A 527 -7.17 -1.51 -11.74
C PHE A 527 -8.17 -2.34 -12.54
N THR A 528 -9.46 -2.03 -12.38
CA THR A 528 -10.53 -2.65 -13.16
C THR A 528 -10.83 -1.75 -14.35
N ARG A 529 -10.75 -2.29 -15.56
CA ARG A 529 -11.08 -1.57 -16.79
C ARG A 529 -12.58 -1.65 -17.06
N THR A 530 -13.18 -0.51 -17.40
CA THR A 530 -14.58 -0.38 -17.76
C THR A 530 -14.68 0.07 -19.21
N GLU A 531 -15.34 -0.73 -20.04
CA GLU A 531 -15.58 -0.42 -21.45
C GLU A 531 -17.07 -0.29 -21.71
N VAL A 532 -17.45 0.74 -22.46
CA VAL A 532 -18.83 0.97 -22.91
C VAL A 532 -18.89 0.72 -24.41
N LYS A 533 -19.90 -0.03 -24.85
CA LYS A 533 -20.19 -0.27 -26.26
C LYS A 533 -21.65 0.11 -26.52
N LEU A 534 -21.88 0.96 -27.50
CA LEU A 534 -23.22 1.19 -28.04
C LEU A 534 -23.46 0.23 -29.20
N LEU A 535 -24.64 -0.37 -29.18
CA LEU A 535 -25.05 -1.39 -30.13
C LEU A 535 -26.47 -1.03 -30.60
N THR A 536 -26.64 -0.87 -31.90
CA THR A 536 -27.91 -0.43 -32.50
C THR A 536 -28.74 -1.62 -32.94
N ILE A 537 -29.93 -1.77 -32.35
CA ILE A 537 -30.93 -2.77 -32.75
C ILE A 537 -31.93 -2.10 -33.70
N PRO A 538 -32.03 -2.54 -34.98
CA PRO A 538 -33.01 -2.01 -35.91
C PRO A 538 -34.46 -2.27 -35.46
N ALA A 539 -35.36 -1.34 -35.78
CA ALA A 539 -36.79 -1.50 -35.52
C ALA A 539 -37.36 -2.69 -36.31
N GLY A 540 -38.35 -3.38 -35.75
CA GLY A 540 -39.01 -4.54 -36.36
C GLY A 540 -38.37 -5.89 -36.04
N ASN A 541 -37.15 -5.92 -35.50
CA ASN A 541 -36.50 -7.16 -35.08
C ASN A 541 -37.09 -7.71 -33.77
N ILE A 542 -37.52 -8.97 -33.80
CA ILE A 542 -38.09 -9.68 -32.63
C ILE A 542 -36.98 -10.32 -31.78
N SER A 543 -35.91 -10.78 -32.43
CA SER A 543 -34.75 -11.40 -31.79
C SER A 543 -33.48 -10.78 -32.36
N TYR A 544 -32.50 -10.53 -31.51
CA TYR A 544 -31.21 -9.98 -31.91
C TYR A 544 -30.10 -10.54 -31.03
N THR A 545 -29.04 -11.05 -31.66
CA THR A 545 -27.88 -11.63 -30.96
C THR A 545 -26.63 -10.87 -31.38
N TYR A 546 -25.83 -10.44 -30.40
CA TYR A 546 -24.51 -9.88 -30.63
C TYR A 546 -23.44 -10.89 -30.25
N ASP A 547 -22.78 -11.44 -31.26
CA ASP A 547 -21.63 -12.32 -31.06
C ASP A 547 -20.35 -11.51 -30.81
N ASN A 548 -19.40 -12.13 -30.10
CA ASN A 548 -18.08 -11.54 -29.84
C ASN A 548 -18.13 -10.13 -29.19
N LEU A 549 -19.06 -9.94 -28.24
CA LEU A 549 -19.23 -8.69 -27.47
C LEU A 549 -17.91 -8.13 -26.92
N PHE A 550 -16.96 -8.99 -26.56
CA PHE A 550 -15.61 -8.60 -26.13
C PHE A 550 -14.58 -9.54 -26.78
N GLN A 551 -13.50 -8.96 -27.31
CA GLN A 551 -12.40 -9.73 -27.88
C GLN A 551 -11.29 -9.90 -26.84
N GLY A 552 -10.90 -11.14 -26.57
CA GLY A 552 -9.83 -11.47 -25.62
C GLY A 552 -10.28 -11.46 -24.16
N LEU A 553 -10.32 -10.28 -23.52
CA LEU A 553 -10.61 -10.17 -22.08
C LEU A 553 -12.11 -10.27 -21.80
N ARG A 554 -12.50 -11.28 -21.01
CA ARG A 554 -13.88 -11.46 -20.55
C ARG A 554 -14.17 -10.52 -19.38
N PRO A 555 -15.26 -9.72 -19.43
CA PRO A 555 -15.61 -8.87 -18.31
C PRO A 555 -16.10 -9.69 -17.12
N ASN A 556 -15.79 -9.23 -15.92
CA ASN A 556 -16.30 -9.83 -14.67
C ASN A 556 -17.76 -9.44 -14.39
N ARG A 557 -18.23 -8.33 -14.97
CA ARG A 557 -19.59 -7.79 -14.84
C ARG A 557 -20.00 -7.13 -16.15
N CYS A 558 -21.25 -7.31 -16.55
CA CYS A 558 -21.85 -6.64 -17.69
C CYS A 558 -23.11 -5.90 -17.21
N CYS A 559 -23.24 -4.64 -17.58
CA CYS A 559 -24.45 -3.84 -17.38
C CYS A 559 -25.03 -3.52 -18.76
N ILE A 560 -26.31 -3.80 -18.94
CA ILE A 560 -27.02 -3.60 -20.20
C ILE A 560 -28.15 -2.62 -19.94
N GLY A 561 -28.22 -1.57 -20.75
CA GLY A 561 -29.29 -0.59 -20.76
C GLY A 561 -29.69 -0.28 -22.19
N PHE A 562 -30.97 0.04 -22.40
CA PHE A 562 -31.50 0.37 -23.71
C PHE A 562 -31.97 1.82 -23.70
N VAL A 563 -31.65 2.55 -24.76
CA VAL A 563 -32.04 3.95 -24.95
C VAL A 563 -32.48 4.13 -26.39
N LYS A 564 -33.27 5.17 -26.67
CA LYS A 564 -33.63 5.52 -28.05
C LYS A 564 -32.35 5.94 -28.79
N SER A 565 -32.15 5.44 -30.02
CA SER A 565 -30.94 5.77 -30.80
C SER A 565 -30.76 7.28 -30.98
N ALA A 566 -31.85 8.02 -31.21
CA ALA A 566 -31.85 9.47 -31.34
C ALA A 566 -31.37 10.19 -30.05
N ALA A 567 -31.66 9.64 -28.88
CA ALA A 567 -31.19 10.19 -27.61
C ALA A 567 -29.69 9.95 -27.41
N ALA A 568 -29.20 8.75 -27.76
CA ALA A 568 -27.78 8.41 -27.69
C ALA A 568 -26.93 9.25 -28.67
N SER A 569 -27.50 9.59 -29.84
CA SER A 569 -26.87 10.49 -30.81
C SER A 569 -27.08 11.97 -30.49
N GLY A 570 -27.74 12.35 -29.40
CA GLY A 570 -28.08 13.74 -29.07
C GLY A 570 -29.37 14.21 -29.74
N ASN A 571 -30.29 14.72 -28.93
CA ASN A 571 -31.54 15.35 -29.33
C ASN A 571 -32.08 16.17 -28.13
N PHE A 572 -32.34 17.47 -28.31
CA PHE A 572 -32.80 18.36 -27.24
C PHE A 572 -34.13 17.93 -26.58
N GLN A 573 -34.95 17.13 -27.27
CA GLN A 573 -36.24 16.67 -26.77
C GLN A 573 -36.19 15.29 -26.10
N LEU A 574 -35.04 14.61 -26.10
CA LEU A 574 -34.91 13.26 -25.54
C LEU A 574 -33.82 13.21 -24.49
N ASN A 575 -34.09 12.52 -23.39
CA ASN A 575 -33.08 12.36 -22.35
C ASN A 575 -32.20 11.13 -22.66
N PRO A 576 -30.86 11.31 -22.82
CA PRO A 576 -29.96 10.20 -23.14
C PRO A 576 -29.90 9.16 -22.02
N PHE A 577 -30.31 9.50 -20.79
CA PHE A 577 -30.33 8.62 -19.63
C PHE A 577 -31.70 8.01 -19.34
N ASN A 578 -32.69 8.20 -20.22
CA ASN A 578 -33.97 7.51 -20.12
C ASN A 578 -33.85 6.05 -20.58
N PHE A 579 -33.42 5.19 -19.66
CA PHE A 579 -33.29 3.75 -19.91
C PHE A 579 -34.66 3.08 -19.98
N ALA A 580 -35.13 2.81 -21.20
CA ALA A 580 -36.41 2.15 -21.45
C ALA A 580 -36.26 0.62 -21.54
N ASN A 581 -37.34 -0.11 -21.29
CA ASN A 581 -37.35 -1.57 -21.39
C ASN A 581 -37.69 -2.08 -22.80
N PHE A 582 -38.26 -1.24 -23.67
CA PHE A 582 -38.74 -1.58 -25.02
C PHE A 582 -39.55 -2.88 -25.10
N ARG A 583 -40.31 -3.22 -24.05
CA ARG A 583 -41.09 -4.48 -23.93
C ARG A 583 -40.24 -5.75 -24.14
N LEU A 584 -38.97 -5.71 -23.77
CA LEU A 584 -38.08 -6.87 -23.84
C LEU A 584 -38.67 -8.07 -23.09
N THR A 585 -38.77 -9.22 -23.76
CA THR A 585 -39.35 -10.44 -23.19
C THR A 585 -38.31 -11.41 -22.65
N GLN A 586 -37.11 -11.42 -23.25
CA GLN A 586 -36.04 -12.35 -22.88
C GLN A 586 -34.67 -11.69 -23.04
N ILE A 587 -33.76 -11.97 -22.10
CA ILE A 587 -32.35 -11.59 -22.21
C ILE A 587 -31.45 -12.69 -21.66
N GLY A 588 -30.40 -13.03 -22.41
CA GLY A 588 -29.43 -14.04 -22.05
C GLY A 588 -28.03 -13.59 -22.43
N VAL A 589 -27.06 -13.91 -21.56
CA VAL A 589 -25.64 -13.74 -21.85
C VAL A 589 -25.03 -15.11 -21.96
N PHE A 590 -24.37 -15.39 -23.07
CA PHE A 590 -23.77 -16.70 -23.35
C PHE A 590 -22.25 -16.56 -23.42
N VAL A 591 -21.57 -17.58 -22.93
CA VAL A 591 -20.12 -17.71 -22.97
C VAL A 591 -19.82 -19.10 -23.49
N ASP A 592 -19.18 -19.17 -24.66
CA ASP A 592 -18.83 -20.43 -25.31
C ASP A 592 -20.06 -21.35 -25.47
N GLY A 593 -21.21 -20.76 -25.79
CA GLY A 593 -22.52 -21.43 -25.92
C GLY A 593 -23.24 -21.73 -24.60
N VAL A 594 -22.61 -21.51 -23.45
CA VAL A 594 -23.19 -21.79 -22.13
C VAL A 594 -23.78 -20.51 -21.52
N PRO A 595 -25.04 -20.51 -21.04
CA PRO A 595 -25.64 -19.33 -20.46
C PRO A 595 -25.00 -18.97 -19.10
N VAL A 596 -24.61 -17.70 -18.95
CA VAL A 596 -23.99 -17.15 -17.75
C VAL A 596 -25.05 -16.47 -16.88
N GLY A 597 -25.09 -16.84 -15.59
CA GLY A 597 -26.06 -16.28 -14.63
C GLY A 597 -27.31 -17.13 -14.40
N GLY A 598 -27.39 -18.30 -15.05
CA GLY A 598 -28.54 -19.22 -14.99
C GLY A 598 -29.23 -19.32 -16.35
N ASN A 599 -30.47 -19.80 -16.37
CA ASN A 599 -31.29 -19.80 -17.58
C ASN A 599 -31.55 -18.36 -18.08
N VAL A 600 -31.85 -18.22 -19.38
CA VAL A 600 -32.26 -16.96 -19.99
C VAL A 600 -33.35 -16.29 -19.16
N MET A 601 -33.15 -15.01 -18.83
CA MET A 601 -34.08 -14.28 -17.99
C MET A 601 -35.33 -13.96 -18.81
N LYS A 602 -36.47 -14.50 -18.39
CA LYS A 602 -37.80 -14.15 -18.92
C LYS A 602 -38.33 -12.92 -18.20
N LEU A 603 -38.69 -11.90 -18.95
CA LEU A 603 -39.12 -10.59 -18.47
C LEU A 603 -40.56 -10.32 -18.95
N ASN A 604 -41.37 -9.75 -18.06
CA ASN A 604 -42.69 -9.25 -18.38
C ASN A 604 -42.84 -7.89 -17.70
N PHE A 605 -43.17 -6.87 -18.50
CA PHE A 605 -43.34 -5.49 -18.06
C PHE A 605 -44.81 -5.05 -18.10
N ASN A 606 -45.75 -5.94 -18.41
CA ASN A 606 -47.16 -5.61 -18.51
C ASN A 606 -47.71 -5.23 -17.13
N PRO A 607 -48.28 -4.01 -16.96
CA PRO A 607 -48.85 -3.58 -15.69
C PRO A 607 -50.10 -4.37 -15.30
N SER A 608 -50.84 -4.92 -16.27
CA SER A 608 -52.16 -5.54 -16.06
C SER A 608 -52.09 -7.05 -15.81
N SER A 609 -51.13 -7.75 -16.43
CA SER A 609 -50.98 -9.23 -16.32
C SER A 609 -49.87 -9.68 -15.36
N GLY A 610 -49.29 -8.74 -14.61
CA GLY A 610 -48.22 -8.98 -13.65
C GLY A 610 -46.81 -8.77 -14.24
N ARG A 611 -45.87 -8.34 -13.39
CA ARG A 611 -44.49 -8.02 -13.78
C ARG A 611 -43.52 -9.09 -13.30
N THR A 612 -42.75 -9.70 -14.20
CA THR A 612 -41.69 -10.67 -13.86
C THR A 612 -40.31 -10.07 -14.07
N ILE A 613 -39.93 -9.16 -13.18
CA ILE A 613 -38.64 -8.41 -13.25
C ILE A 613 -37.66 -8.77 -12.13
N VAL A 614 -38.10 -9.57 -11.15
CA VAL A 614 -37.32 -9.94 -9.96
C VAL A 614 -35.99 -10.66 -10.32
N PRO A 615 -35.94 -11.58 -11.30
CA PRO A 615 -34.67 -12.21 -11.68
C PRO A 615 -33.62 -11.19 -12.15
N ALA A 616 -34.02 -10.21 -12.98
CA ALA A 616 -33.15 -9.14 -13.43
C ALA A 616 -32.70 -8.25 -12.26
N TYR A 617 -33.63 -7.88 -11.38
CA TYR A 617 -33.32 -7.08 -10.18
C TYR A 617 -32.29 -7.79 -9.27
N ASN A 618 -32.54 -9.06 -8.93
CA ASN A 618 -31.63 -9.84 -8.09
C ASN A 618 -30.27 -10.05 -8.75
N SER A 619 -30.21 -10.12 -10.09
CA SER A 619 -28.96 -10.24 -10.83
C SER A 619 -28.04 -9.04 -10.60
N MET A 620 -28.59 -7.83 -10.39
CA MET A 620 -27.81 -6.63 -10.10
C MET A 620 -27.06 -6.71 -8.76
N PHE A 621 -27.56 -7.49 -7.80
CA PHE A 621 -26.94 -7.64 -6.47
C PHE A 621 -26.05 -8.87 -6.34
N ARG A 622 -26.04 -9.76 -7.33
CA ARG A 622 -25.13 -10.91 -7.36
C ARG A 622 -23.71 -10.38 -7.56
N ASN A 623 -23.00 -10.20 -6.44
CA ASN A 623 -21.60 -9.77 -6.27
C ASN A 623 -21.37 -8.34 -5.70
N ASN A 624 -22.13 -7.90 -4.68
CA ASN A 624 -21.66 -6.82 -3.78
C ASN A 624 -20.99 -7.35 -2.51
#